data_AF-A0A4D4LGS4-F1
#
_entry.id   AF-A0A4D4LGS4-F1
#
_cell.length_a   1.000
_cell.length_b   1.000
_cell.length_c   1.000
_cell.angle_alpha   90.00
_cell.angle_beta   90.00
_cell.angle_gamma   90.00
#
_symmetry.space_group_name_H-M   'P 1'
#
loop_
_entity.id
_entity.type
_entity.pdbx_description
1 polymer ?
#
loop_
_entity_poly.entity_id
_entity_poly.type
_entity_poly.pdbx_seq_one_letter_code
_entity_poly.pdbx_strand_id
1 'polypeptide(L)'
;MEELRLWIARKLDLEPHEPADVDDLVGLGMNSVTTMTMVGSWRRAGASVTYRDLAVSPTLSGWWAALSTHTGPPPEPQSETATLIDPEAPFPPDPFLDFICG
;
A
#
# COMPACT_ATOMS: atom_id res chain seq x y z
N MET A 1 12.55 -9.46 9.61
CA MET A 1 12.44 -10.14 8.31
C MET A 1 11.50 -11.34 8.40
N GLU A 2 11.70 -12.24 9.36
CA GLU A 2 10.82 -13.41 9.57
C GLU A 2 9.33 -13.06 9.74
N GLU A 3 9.03 -12.05 10.57
CA GLU A 3 7.66 -11.51 10.77
C GLU A 3 7.00 -11.09 9.45
N LEU A 4 7.75 -10.41 8.58
CA LEU A 4 7.27 -9.95 7.27
C LEU A 4 6.97 -11.14 6.37
N ARG A 5 7.85 -12.15 6.37
CA ARG A 5 7.68 -13.40 5.61
C ARG A 5 6.45 -14.16 6.04
N LEU A 6 6.27 -14.37 7.35
CA LEU A 6 5.09 -15.02 7.90
C LEU A 6 3.79 -14.28 7.56
N TRP A 7 3.84 -12.96 7.50
CA TRP A 7 2.68 -12.16 7.15
C TRP A 7 2.33 -12.27 5.66
N ILE A 8 3.35 -12.20 4.79
CA ILE A 8 3.18 -12.35 3.34
C ILE A 8 2.69 -13.76 3.00
N ALA A 9 3.32 -14.80 3.56
CA ALA A 9 2.92 -16.19 3.35
C ALA A 9 1.45 -16.41 3.72
N ARG A 10 1.01 -15.91 4.88
CA ARG A 10 -0.41 -15.92 5.29
C ARG A 10 -1.35 -15.17 4.35
N LYS A 11 -0.88 -14.12 3.68
CA LYS A 11 -1.70 -13.35 2.73
C LYS A 11 -1.82 -14.02 1.37
N LEU A 12 -0.83 -14.81 0.99
CA LEU A 12 -0.78 -15.54 -0.28
C LEU A 12 -1.24 -16.99 -0.15
N ASP A 13 -1.65 -17.42 1.05
CA ASP A 13 -1.98 -18.82 1.36
C ASP A 13 -0.81 -19.78 1.05
N LEU A 14 0.41 -19.31 1.32
CA LEU A 14 1.66 -20.03 1.14
C LEU A 14 2.21 -20.49 2.49
N GLU A 15 3.02 -21.53 2.45
CA GLU A 15 3.83 -21.97 3.57
C GLU A 15 4.90 -20.92 3.93
N PRO A 16 5.27 -20.77 5.22
CA PRO A 16 6.26 -19.78 5.66
C PRO A 16 7.59 -19.82 4.92
N HIS A 17 7.98 -20.99 4.40
CA HIS A 17 9.25 -21.22 3.74
C HIS A 17 9.17 -21.14 2.21
N GLU A 18 8.00 -20.94 1.62
CA GLU A 18 7.85 -20.85 0.15
C GLU A 18 8.37 -19.54 -0.46
N PRO A 19 8.04 -18.34 0.05
CA PRO A 19 8.48 -17.10 -0.59
C PRO A 19 9.95 -16.83 -0.29
N ALA A 20 10.86 -17.04 -1.24
CA ALA A 20 12.27 -16.72 -1.06
C ALA A 20 12.51 -15.20 -0.96
N ASP A 21 13.68 -14.82 -0.43
CA ASP A 21 13.96 -13.42 -0.12
C ASP A 21 13.98 -12.49 -1.36
N VAL A 22 14.21 -13.09 -2.53
CA VAL A 22 14.35 -12.42 -3.83
C VAL A 22 13.19 -12.72 -4.78
N ASP A 23 12.20 -13.51 -4.35
CA ASP A 23 11.05 -13.85 -5.20
C ASP A 23 10.18 -12.64 -5.44
N ASP A 24 9.66 -12.53 -6.66
CA ASP A 24 8.69 -11.52 -7.02
C ASP A 24 7.33 -11.85 -6.37
N LEU A 25 7.01 -11.12 -5.31
CA LEU A 25 5.78 -11.27 -4.55
C LEU A 25 4.55 -11.01 -5.42
N VAL A 26 4.64 -10.10 -6.40
CA VAL A 26 3.51 -9.84 -7.32
C VAL A 26 3.28 -11.06 -8.22
N GLY A 27 4.36 -11.66 -8.72
CA GLY A 27 4.32 -12.95 -9.42
C GLY A 27 3.75 -14.10 -8.57
N LEU A 28 3.98 -14.07 -7.25
CA LEU A 28 3.39 -15.02 -6.29
C LEU A 28 1.92 -14.73 -5.94
N GLY A 29 1.32 -13.69 -6.50
CA GLY A 29 -0.11 -13.34 -6.30
C GLY A 29 -0.36 -12.15 -5.37
N MET A 30 0.68 -11.43 -4.95
CA MET A 30 0.53 -10.19 -4.19
C MET A 30 -0.22 -9.15 -5.03
N ASN A 31 -1.30 -8.60 -4.46
CA ASN A 31 -2.14 -7.63 -5.15
C ASN A 31 -2.08 -6.24 -4.51
N SER A 32 -2.52 -5.24 -5.28
CA SER A 32 -2.48 -3.82 -4.90
C SER A 32 -3.31 -3.52 -3.65
N VAL A 33 -4.51 -4.10 -3.52
CA VAL A 33 -5.41 -3.89 -2.37
C VAL A 33 -4.77 -4.40 -1.08
N THR A 34 -4.16 -5.59 -1.13
CA THR A 34 -3.47 -6.17 0.02
C THR A 34 -2.23 -5.36 0.37
N THR A 35 -1.46 -4.94 -0.65
CA THR A 35 -0.27 -4.09 -0.47
C THR A 35 -0.62 -2.74 0.16
N MET A 36 -1.66 -2.07 -0.33
CA MET A 36 -2.16 -0.80 0.25
C MET A 36 -2.63 -0.97 1.69
N THR A 37 -3.29 -2.09 2.00
CA THR A 37 -3.70 -2.41 3.37
C THR A 37 -2.49 -2.56 4.30
N MET A 38 -1.45 -3.26 3.87
CA MET A 38 -0.21 -3.43 4.63
C MET A 38 0.52 -2.11 4.85
N VAL A 39 0.68 -1.31 3.80
CA VAL A 39 1.24 0.05 3.87
C VAL A 39 0.47 0.90 4.88
N GLY A 40 -0.86 0.86 4.85
CA GLY A 40 -1.69 1.57 5.82
C GLY A 40 -1.45 1.13 7.27
N SER A 41 -1.27 -0.16 7.52
CA SER A 41 -0.94 -0.68 8.87
C SER A 41 0.45 -0.25 9.33
N TRP A 42 1.45 -0.30 8.45
CA TRP A 42 2.81 0.17 8.75
C TRP A 42 2.85 1.68 9.03
N ARG A 43 2.12 2.48 8.26
CA ARG A 43 2.00 3.93 8.49
C ARG A 43 1.36 4.26 9.83
N ARG A 44 0.34 3.52 10.25
CA ARG A 44 -0.25 3.67 11.59
C ARG A 44 0.71 3.27 12.71
N ALA A 45 1.62 2.34 12.44
CA ALA A 45 2.69 1.94 13.36
C ALA A 45 3.91 2.89 13.34
N GLY A 46 3.88 3.96 12.55
CA GLY A 46 4.94 4.97 12.49
C GLY A 46 5.98 4.78 11.38
N ALA A 47 5.82 3.79 10.50
CA ALA A 47 6.70 3.63 9.34
C ALA A 47 6.25 4.51 8.17
N SER A 48 7.17 5.21 7.50
CA SER A 48 6.86 6.12 6.40
C SER A 48 6.96 5.46 5.01
N VAL A 49 6.64 4.16 4.90
CA VAL A 49 6.72 3.41 3.64
C VAL A 49 5.52 3.70 2.73
N THR A 50 5.73 3.76 1.42
CA THR A 50 4.65 3.95 0.43
C THR A 50 4.55 2.77 -0.53
N TYR A 51 3.41 2.65 -1.24
CA TYR A 51 3.26 1.66 -2.31
C TYR A 51 4.35 1.79 -3.38
N ARG A 52 4.75 3.03 -3.72
CA ARG A 52 5.80 3.28 -4.70
C ARG A 52 7.12 2.64 -4.27
N ASP A 53 7.48 2.78 -3.00
CA ASP A 53 8.73 2.22 -2.46
C ASP A 53 8.72 0.69 -2.56
N LEU A 54 7.58 0.06 -2.27
CA LEU A 54 7.40 -1.39 -2.37
C LEU A 54 7.36 -1.90 -3.82
N ALA A 55 6.84 -1.10 -4.75
CA ALA A 55 6.73 -1.45 -6.16
C ALA A 55 8.08 -1.43 -6.90
N VAL A 56 9.09 -0.70 -6.39
CA VAL A 56 10.44 -0.66 -6.98
C VAL A 56 11.14 -2.01 -6.87
N SER A 57 10.97 -2.70 -5.75
CA SER A 57 11.50 -4.04 -5.55
C SER A 57 10.45 -4.89 -4.86
N PRO A 58 9.58 -5.58 -5.63
CA PRO A 58 8.47 -6.38 -5.10
C PRO A 58 8.95 -7.71 -4.51
N THR A 59 10.04 -7.69 -3.75
CA THR A 59 10.66 -8.86 -3.13
C THR A 59 10.64 -8.72 -1.61
N LEU A 60 10.73 -9.84 -0.90
CA LEU A 60 10.76 -9.82 0.57
C LEU A 60 11.93 -8.96 1.10
N SER A 61 13.12 -9.13 0.52
CA SER A 61 14.32 -8.38 0.87
C SER A 61 14.19 -6.89 0.52
N GLY A 62 13.61 -6.56 -0.63
CA GLY A 62 13.33 -5.19 -1.05
C GLY A 62 12.35 -4.48 -0.11
N TRP A 63 11.26 -5.15 0.26
CA TRP A 63 10.28 -4.61 1.21
C TRP A 63 10.86 -4.44 2.61
N TRP A 64 11.65 -5.42 3.07
CA TRP A 64 12.34 -5.31 4.35
C TRP A 64 13.33 -4.14 4.38
N ALA A 65 14.08 -3.94 3.30
CA ALA A 65 14.99 -2.81 3.15
C ALA A 65 14.23 -1.48 3.19
N ALA A 66 13.13 -1.35 2.42
CA ALA A 66 12.29 -0.16 2.42
C ALA A 66 11.72 0.15 3.82
N LEU A 67 11.21 -0.85 4.53
CA LEU A 67 10.71 -0.66 5.90
C LEU A 67 11.83 -0.21 6.87
N SER A 68 13.04 -0.73 6.67
CA SER A 68 14.20 -0.37 7.50
C SER A 68 14.72 1.04 7.21
N THR A 69 14.62 1.53 5.97
CA THR A 69 15.06 2.88 5.58
C THR A 69 14.02 3.96 5.90
N HIS A 70 12.74 3.60 5.88
CA HIS A 70 11.61 4.52 6.12
C HIS A 70 11.12 4.49 7.58
N THR A 71 12.02 4.28 8.54
CA THR A 71 11.76 4.55 9.97
C THR A 71 12.07 6.03 10.23
N GLY A 72 11.22 6.92 9.71
CA GLY A 72 11.29 8.36 9.92
C GLY A 72 9.94 8.88 10.43
N PRO A 73 9.89 10.08 11.03
CA PRO A 73 8.63 10.65 11.53
C PRO A 73 7.57 10.57 10.42
N PRO A 74 6.32 10.19 10.76
CA PRO A 74 5.25 10.04 9.79
C PRO A 74 5.25 11.26 8.87
N PRO A 75 5.14 11.11 7.53
CA PRO A 75 4.84 12.25 6.70
C PRO A 75 3.57 12.84 7.30
N GLU A 76 3.67 14.06 7.83
CA GLU A 76 2.53 14.80 8.34
C GLU A 76 1.38 14.65 7.33
N PRO A 77 0.13 14.48 7.78
CA PRO A 77 -1.01 14.31 6.88
C PRO A 77 -1.17 15.54 6.00
N GLN A 78 -0.44 15.60 4.89
CA GLN A 78 -0.63 16.58 3.84
C GLN A 78 -1.88 16.13 3.07
N SER A 79 -2.97 16.82 3.35
CA SER A 79 -4.32 16.63 2.81
C SER A 79 -5.09 15.43 3.35
N GLU A 80 -5.46 15.52 4.62
CA GLU A 80 -6.90 15.41 4.92
C GLU A 80 -7.34 16.78 5.45
N THR A 81 -7.40 17.73 4.52
CA THR A 81 -8.39 18.79 4.61
C THR A 81 -9.75 18.10 4.59
N ALA A 82 -10.17 17.59 5.75
CA ALA A 82 -11.57 17.52 6.12
C ALA A 82 -12.04 18.97 6.33
N THR A 83 -12.00 19.78 5.27
CA THR A 83 -12.98 20.86 5.16
C THR A 83 -14.30 20.12 5.11
N LEU A 84 -15.12 20.30 6.14
CA LEU A 84 -16.58 20.18 6.11
C LEU A 84 -17.08 19.68 4.74
N ILE A 85 -17.32 18.37 4.62
CA ILE A 85 -18.14 17.85 3.54
C ILE A 85 -19.54 18.36 3.87
N ASP A 86 -19.88 19.51 3.30
CA ASP A 86 -21.20 20.10 3.41
C ASP A 86 -22.15 19.20 2.60
N PRO A 87 -23.07 18.45 3.23
CA PRO A 87 -23.95 17.51 2.53
C PRO A 87 -24.94 18.23 1.57
N GLU A 88 -25.01 19.56 1.62
CA GLU A 88 -25.86 20.40 0.76
C GLU A 88 -25.10 21.04 -0.42
N ALA A 89 -23.80 20.77 -0.59
CA ALA A 89 -23.10 21.25 -1.77
C ALA A 89 -23.49 20.41 -3.01
N PRO A 90 -24.04 21.02 -4.08
CA PRO A 90 -24.28 20.29 -5.32
C PRO A 90 -22.95 19.75 -5.83
N PHE A 91 -22.89 18.43 -6.05
CA PHE A 91 -21.72 17.78 -6.64
C PHE A 91 -21.39 18.45 -7.98
N PRO A 92 -20.12 18.78 -8.25
CA PRO A 92 -19.73 19.26 -9.56
C PRO A 92 -20.09 18.19 -10.60
N PRO A 93 -20.71 18.53 -11.73
CA PRO A 93 -21.01 17.56 -12.78
C PRO A 93 -19.70 16.94 -13.25
N ASP A 94 -19.65 15.61 -13.25
CA ASP A 94 -18.50 14.86 -13.73
C ASP A 94 -18.32 15.08 -15.25
N PRO A 95 -17.09 15.34 -15.72
CA PRO A 95 -16.82 15.50 -17.15
C PRO A 95 -16.91 14.17 -17.93
N PHE A 96 -17.17 13.05 -17.25
CA PHE A 96 -17.25 11.72 -17.83
C PHE A 96 -18.65 11.42 -18.41
N LEU A 97 -19.72 12.02 -17.88
CA LEU A 97 -21.08 11.88 -18.41
C LEU A 97 -21.32 12.58 -19.76
N ASP A 98 -20.51 13.58 -20.12
CA ASP A 98 -20.64 14.31 -21.39
C ASP A 98 -20.22 13.44 -22.60
N PHE A 99 -19.31 12.49 -22.40
CA PHE A 99 -18.75 11.65 -23.48
C PHE A 99 -19.64 10.46 -23.89
N ILE A 100 -20.60 10.05 -23.06
CA ILE A 100 -21.39 8.82 -23.26
C ILE A 100 -22.73 9.10 -23.97
N CYS A 101 -23.19 10.35 -24.03
CA CYS A 101 -24.45 10.74 -24.68
C CYS A 101 -24.28 11.44 -26.04
N GLY A 102 -23.09 11.36 -26.65
CA GLY A 102 -22.81 11.88 -28.01
C GLY A 102 -23.12 10.88 -29.12
#